data_AF-A0A7W0WYE1-F1
#
_entry.id   AF-A0A7W0WYE1-F1
#
_cell.length_a   1.000
_cell.length_b   1.000
_cell.length_c   1.000
_cell.angle_alpha   90.00
_cell.angle_beta   90.00
_cell.angle_gamma   90.00
#
_symmetry.space_group_name_H-M   'P 1'
#
loop_
_entity.id
_entity.type
_entity.pdbx_description
1 polymer ?
#
loop_
_entity_poly.entity_id
_entity_poly.type
_entity_poly.pdbx_seq_one_letter_code
_entity_poly.pdbx_strand_id
1 'polypeptide(L)'
;RNRDREAAVTHPIVADTAKPPIVKKPPKTNPRVEPVTPPRDVSVVEPPPVVPPAPPKVDNAGALAGLRTSYGSLDGELRRRELLESDVPAYVEAKREMAEALAASNAERAASELDKARAAIAAVTIDGPFVDKKVQRAGARIGKLPADRKADLSARLSEVLALYTSGEYVKANRKINEIVKLTATK
;
A
#
# COMPACT_ATOMS: atom_id res chain seq x y z
N ARG A 1 42.72 -39.92 -27.39
CA ARG A 1 43.26 -38.91 -28.33
C ARG A 1 42.59 -37.58 -27.96
N ASN A 2 43.02 -36.92 -26.88
CA ASN A 2 44.15 -35.98 -26.81
C ASN A 2 44.16 -34.92 -27.92
N ARG A 3 43.69 -33.73 -27.59
CA ARG A 3 44.40 -32.43 -27.70
C ARG A 3 43.95 -31.63 -26.47
N ASP A 4 44.72 -31.47 -25.40
CA ASP A 4 45.94 -30.66 -25.22
C ASP A 4 45.75 -29.18 -25.61
N ARG A 5 45.56 -28.31 -24.60
CA ARG A 5 46.43 -27.16 -24.18
C ARG A 5 46.04 -25.84 -24.91
N GLU A 6 46.00 -24.62 -24.36
CA GLU A 6 46.76 -23.88 -23.32
C GLU A 6 45.80 -22.81 -22.72
N ALA A 7 45.69 -22.63 -21.39
CA ALA A 7 46.49 -21.77 -20.50
C ALA A 7 46.49 -20.25 -20.86
N ALA A 8 45.78 -19.45 -20.05
CA ALA A 8 46.16 -18.07 -19.72
C ALA A 8 45.49 -17.64 -18.40
N VAL A 9 46.23 -17.75 -17.31
CA VAL A 9 46.03 -17.10 -16.00
C VAL A 9 47.07 -15.99 -15.89
N THR A 10 46.77 -14.96 -15.08
CA THR A 10 47.52 -13.73 -14.68
C THR A 10 47.12 -12.47 -15.48
N HIS A 11 46.76 -11.34 -14.85
CA HIS A 11 47.25 -10.74 -13.61
C HIS A 11 46.17 -10.10 -12.71
N PRO A 12 46.44 -9.96 -11.40
CA PRO A 12 45.63 -9.22 -10.44
C PRO A 12 45.91 -7.71 -10.53
N ILE A 13 44.89 -6.87 -10.31
CA ILE A 13 45.08 -5.44 -10.02
C ILE A 13 44.72 -5.22 -8.55
N VAL A 14 45.75 -5.10 -7.73
CA VAL A 14 45.66 -4.65 -6.34
C VAL A 14 46.05 -3.17 -6.32
N ALA A 15 45.23 -2.39 -5.61
CA ALA A 15 45.48 -1.10 -4.96
C ALA A 15 46.01 0.06 -5.81
N ASP A 16 45.26 1.17 -5.82
CA ASP A 16 45.87 2.40 -5.32
C ASP A 16 44.87 3.28 -4.57
N THR A 17 45.31 3.65 -3.38
CA THR A 17 44.75 4.60 -2.44
C THR A 17 44.96 6.02 -2.95
N ALA A 18 43.88 6.76 -3.24
CA ALA A 18 43.99 8.21 -3.40
C ALA A 18 42.82 8.92 -2.70
N LYS A 19 43.09 9.34 -1.46
CA LYS A 19 42.27 10.27 -0.68
C LYS A 19 42.32 11.65 -1.37
N PRO A 20 41.21 12.25 -1.81
CA PRO A 20 41.28 13.57 -2.43
C PRO A 20 41.67 14.66 -1.40
N PRO A 21 42.44 15.67 -1.81
CA PRO A 21 43.14 16.60 -0.93
C PRO A 21 42.20 17.63 -0.28
N ILE A 22 42.57 18.01 0.95
CA ILE A 22 41.98 19.06 1.77
C ILE A 22 42.06 20.40 1.02
N VAL A 23 40.91 20.93 0.60
CA VAL A 23 40.80 22.31 0.10
C VAL A 23 40.91 23.26 1.30
N LYS A 24 42.13 23.76 1.53
CA LYS A 24 42.39 24.88 2.44
C LYS A 24 41.81 26.17 1.81
N LYS A 25 40.82 26.76 2.46
CA LYS A 25 40.33 28.11 2.12
C LYS A 25 41.47 29.14 2.32
N PRO A 26 41.65 30.11 1.42
CA PRO A 26 42.59 31.21 1.61
C PRO A 26 42.10 32.20 2.70
N PRO A 27 43.03 32.91 3.38
CA PRO A 27 42.71 33.75 4.53
C PRO A 27 42.04 35.06 4.09
N LYS A 28 40.93 35.43 4.73
CA LYS A 28 40.41 36.79 4.68
C LYS A 28 41.04 37.58 5.82
N THR A 29 41.90 38.52 5.45
CA THR A 29 42.44 39.60 6.29
C THR A 29 41.31 40.46 6.84
N ASN A 30 41.16 40.50 8.17
CA ASN A 30 40.39 41.54 8.85
C ASN A 30 41.36 42.65 9.30
N PRO A 31 41.13 43.93 8.95
CA PRO A 31 41.90 45.02 9.53
C PRO A 31 41.54 45.21 11.01
N ARG A 32 42.60 45.40 11.80
CA ARG A 32 42.61 45.74 13.24
C ARG A 32 41.88 47.07 13.47
N VAL A 33 40.83 47.04 14.30
CA VAL A 33 40.20 48.24 14.87
C VAL A 33 40.58 48.29 16.36
N GLU A 34 41.09 49.44 16.79
CA GLU A 34 41.54 49.70 18.16
C GLU A 34 40.38 49.70 19.18
N PRO A 35 40.64 49.42 20.47
CA PRO A 35 39.59 49.29 21.48
C PRO A 35 39.11 50.67 21.94
N VAL A 36 37.87 51.03 21.60
CA VAL A 36 37.17 52.16 22.23
C VAL A 36 36.31 51.62 23.36
N THR A 37 36.63 52.00 24.60
CA THR A 37 35.80 51.76 25.79
C THR A 37 34.41 52.37 25.63
N PRO A 38 33.32 51.63 25.88
CA PRO A 38 31.97 52.19 25.82
C PRO A 38 31.60 52.95 27.11
N PRO A 39 30.83 54.03 27.04
CA PRO A 39 30.12 54.56 28.21
C PRO A 39 28.93 53.64 28.56
N ARG A 40 28.65 53.52 29.86
CA ARG A 40 27.54 52.74 30.43
C ARG A 40 26.17 53.38 30.15
N ASP A 41 25.15 52.53 30.26
CA ASP A 41 23.71 52.77 30.35
C ASP A 41 22.92 53.04 29.06
N VAL A 42 22.45 51.95 28.45
CA VAL A 42 21.10 51.87 27.88
C VAL A 42 20.48 50.53 28.28
N SER A 43 19.40 50.58 29.05
CA SER A 43 18.57 49.42 29.38
C SER A 43 18.09 48.75 28.09
N VAL A 44 18.60 47.56 27.80
CA VAL A 44 18.04 46.69 26.77
C VAL A 44 16.74 46.12 27.33
N VAL A 45 15.61 46.67 26.91
CA VAL A 45 14.32 45.99 27.05
C VAL A 45 14.39 44.80 26.08
N GLU A 46 14.58 43.61 26.63
CA GLU A 46 14.59 42.36 25.89
C GLU A 46 13.23 42.21 25.18
N PRO A 47 13.16 42.09 23.84
CA PRO A 47 11.90 41.83 23.16
C PRO A 47 11.37 40.46 23.65
N PRO A 48 10.06 40.32 23.90
CA PRO A 48 9.49 39.07 24.40
C PRO A 48 9.82 37.94 23.42
N PRO A 49 10.12 36.72 23.91
CA PRO A 49 10.45 35.60 23.07
C PRO A 49 9.33 35.38 22.05
N VAL A 50 9.67 35.37 20.76
CA VAL A 50 8.74 34.98 19.69
C VAL A 50 8.43 33.51 19.90
N VAL A 51 7.35 33.22 20.63
CA VAL A 51 6.83 31.86 20.77
C VAL A 51 6.36 31.45 19.37
N PRO A 52 6.96 30.43 18.75
CA PRO A 52 6.44 29.92 17.48
C PRO A 52 4.98 29.53 17.68
N PRO A 53 4.07 29.86 16.74
CA PRO A 53 2.67 29.50 16.87
C PRO A 53 2.59 28.00 17.13
N ALA A 54 1.87 27.61 18.19
CA ALA A 54 1.64 26.21 18.48
C ALA A 54 1.09 25.53 17.21
N PRO A 55 1.60 24.33 16.84
CA PRO A 55 1.07 23.61 15.69
C PRO A 55 -0.45 23.46 15.88
N PRO A 56 -1.24 23.62 14.81
CA PRO A 56 -2.69 23.52 14.90
C PRO A 56 -3.05 22.19 15.58
N LYS A 57 -3.85 22.27 16.65
CA LYS A 57 -4.40 21.08 17.29
C LYS A 57 -5.25 20.37 16.25
N VAL A 58 -4.76 19.25 15.74
CA VAL A 58 -5.54 18.38 14.85
C VAL A 58 -6.75 17.96 15.65
N ASP A 59 -7.94 18.33 15.20
CA ASP A 59 -9.18 17.90 15.82
C ASP A 59 -9.35 16.39 15.60
N ASN A 60 -8.83 15.62 16.56
CA ASN A 60 -8.86 14.16 16.52
C ASN A 60 -10.30 13.62 16.45
N ALA A 61 -11.30 14.37 16.95
CA ALA A 61 -12.70 13.96 16.87
C ALA A 61 -13.21 14.05 15.43
N GLY A 62 -12.91 15.14 14.73
CA GLY A 62 -13.20 15.31 13.31
C GLY A 62 -12.50 14.28 12.42
N ALA A 63 -11.22 14.00 12.69
CA ALA A 63 -10.46 12.97 11.98
C ALA A 63 -11.06 11.57 12.15
N LEU A 64 -11.40 11.18 13.39
CA LEU A 64 -12.02 9.88 13.67
C LEU A 64 -13.42 9.76 13.06
N ALA A 65 -14.19 10.84 12.99
CA ALA A 65 -15.49 10.83 12.30
C ALA A 65 -15.34 10.54 10.80
N GLY A 66 -14.42 11.23 10.11
CA GLY A 66 -14.14 10.98 8.70
C GLY A 66 -13.62 9.56 8.42
N LEU A 67 -12.81 9.00 9.33
CA LEU A 67 -12.32 7.62 9.23
C LEU A 67 -13.45 6.61 9.42
N ARG A 68 -14.42 6.83 10.31
CA ARG A 68 -15.60 5.97 10.45
C ARG A 68 -16.47 5.96 9.20
N THR A 69 -16.68 7.13 8.59
CA THR A 69 -17.40 7.23 7.30
C THR A 69 -16.67 6.45 6.22
N SER A 70 -15.34 6.60 6.14
CA SER A 70 -14.51 5.88 5.17
C SER A 70 -14.56 4.36 5.39
N TYR A 71 -14.47 3.91 6.64
CA TYR A 71 -14.62 2.50 7.03
C TYR A 71 -15.95 1.90 6.54
N GLY A 72 -17.07 2.62 6.73
CA GLY A 72 -18.38 2.18 6.24
C GLY A 72 -18.50 2.11 4.71
N SER A 73 -17.66 2.84 3.97
CA SER A 73 -17.69 2.89 2.50
C SER A 73 -16.87 1.79 1.81
N LEU A 74 -15.97 1.14 2.53
CA LEU A 74 -15.03 0.14 2.01
C LEU A 74 -15.73 -1.05 1.35
N ASP A 75 -16.81 -1.57 1.96
CA ASP A 75 -17.60 -2.64 1.36
C ASP A 75 -18.34 -2.20 0.09
N GLY A 76 -18.65 -0.91 -0.02
CA GLY A 76 -19.19 -0.32 -1.23
C GLY A 76 -18.15 -0.30 -2.35
N GLU A 77 -16.89 0.00 -2.01
CA GLU A 77 -15.79 0.01 -2.97
C GLU A 77 -15.48 -1.39 -3.51
N LEU A 78 -15.39 -2.37 -2.62
CA LEU A 78 -15.20 -3.78 -2.99
C LEU A 78 -16.31 -4.25 -3.96
N ARG A 79 -17.58 -3.92 -3.64
CA ARG A 79 -18.73 -4.24 -4.48
C ARG A 79 -18.72 -3.52 -5.82
N ARG A 80 -18.38 -2.23 -5.86
CA ARG A 80 -18.25 -1.46 -7.13
C ARG A 80 -17.21 -2.07 -8.06
N ARG A 81 -16.16 -2.67 -7.50
CA ARG A 81 -15.13 -3.38 -8.26
C ARG A 81 -15.46 -4.83 -8.56
N GLU A 82 -16.66 -5.30 -8.23
CA GLU A 82 -17.09 -6.68 -8.42
C GLU A 82 -16.19 -7.70 -7.69
N LEU A 83 -15.60 -7.30 -6.57
CA LEU A 83 -14.73 -8.17 -5.76
C LEU A 83 -15.50 -8.74 -4.57
N LEU A 84 -15.15 -9.96 -4.17
CA LEU A 84 -15.59 -10.57 -2.92
C LEU A 84 -14.47 -10.48 -1.89
N GLU A 85 -14.81 -10.50 -0.60
CA GLU A 85 -13.81 -10.48 0.48
C GLU A 85 -12.82 -11.65 0.36
N SER A 86 -13.30 -12.82 -0.09
CA SER A 86 -12.46 -13.99 -0.35
C SER A 86 -11.44 -13.82 -1.48
N ASP A 87 -11.60 -12.80 -2.33
CA ASP A 87 -10.66 -12.50 -3.39
C ASP A 87 -9.53 -11.56 -2.93
N VAL A 88 -9.73 -10.87 -1.79
CA VAL A 88 -8.81 -9.85 -1.29
C VAL A 88 -8.53 -10.09 0.21
N PRO A 89 -7.76 -11.14 0.59
CA PRO A 89 -7.51 -11.44 2.01
C PRO A 89 -6.88 -10.29 2.79
N ALA A 90 -5.97 -9.55 2.15
CA ALA A 90 -5.34 -8.37 2.75
C ALA A 90 -6.34 -7.24 3.07
N TYR A 91 -7.43 -7.13 2.32
CA TYR A 91 -8.52 -6.20 2.64
C TYR A 91 -9.24 -6.61 3.93
N VAL A 92 -9.52 -7.91 4.10
CA VAL A 92 -10.22 -8.42 5.29
C VAL A 92 -9.41 -8.15 6.55
N GLU A 93 -8.10 -8.39 6.48
CA GLU A 93 -7.17 -8.08 7.57
C GLU A 93 -7.13 -6.57 7.86
N ALA A 94 -6.84 -5.74 6.86
CA ALA A 94 -6.76 -4.28 7.02
C ALA A 94 -8.09 -3.68 7.56
N LYS A 95 -9.24 -4.20 7.10
CA LYS A 95 -10.55 -3.78 7.61
C LYS A 95 -10.71 -4.13 9.09
N ARG A 96 -10.31 -5.34 9.52
CA ARG A 96 -10.34 -5.73 10.94
C ARG A 96 -9.43 -4.82 11.78
N GLU A 97 -8.19 -4.62 11.36
CA GLU A 97 -7.21 -3.77 12.05
C GLU A 97 -7.67 -2.31 12.13
N MET A 98 -8.33 -1.81 11.07
CA MET A 98 -8.97 -0.49 11.08
C MET A 98 -10.10 -0.42 12.11
N ALA A 99 -10.93 -1.45 12.22
CA ALA A 99 -12.00 -1.51 13.22
C ALA A 99 -11.45 -1.47 14.65
N GLU A 100 -10.39 -2.23 14.92
CA GLU A 100 -9.68 -2.21 16.22
C GLU A 100 -9.08 -0.84 16.51
N ALA A 101 -8.44 -0.21 15.53
CA ALA A 101 -7.88 1.13 15.68
C ALA A 101 -8.96 2.20 15.95
N LEU A 102 -10.11 2.11 15.26
CA LEU A 102 -11.26 2.99 15.50
C LEU A 102 -11.87 2.79 16.89
N ALA A 103 -11.91 1.56 17.39
CA ALA A 103 -12.37 1.25 18.74
C ALA A 103 -11.41 1.81 19.81
N ALA A 104 -10.11 1.74 19.55
CA ALA A 104 -9.06 2.34 20.39
C ALA A 104 -8.93 3.87 20.22
N SER A 105 -9.76 4.50 19.38
CA SER A 105 -9.67 5.93 19.01
C SER A 105 -8.27 6.35 18.51
N ASN A 106 -7.54 5.42 17.89
CA ASN A 106 -6.23 5.67 17.31
C ASN A 106 -6.39 6.09 15.83
N ALA A 107 -6.43 7.39 15.59
CA ALA A 107 -6.67 7.95 14.26
C ALA A 107 -5.54 7.64 13.26
N GLU A 108 -4.28 7.64 13.70
CA GLU A 108 -3.13 7.38 12.84
C GLU A 108 -3.11 5.92 12.35
N ARG A 109 -3.29 4.96 13.27
CA ARG A 109 -3.40 3.54 12.89
C ARG A 109 -4.61 3.31 12.00
N ALA A 110 -5.76 3.90 12.32
CA ALA A 110 -6.96 3.75 11.49
C ALA A 110 -6.79 4.34 10.08
N ALA A 111 -6.06 5.46 9.93
CA ALA A 111 -5.73 6.02 8.61
C ALA A 111 -4.77 5.11 7.83
N SER A 112 -3.71 4.61 8.47
CA SER A 112 -2.78 3.64 7.86
C SER A 112 -3.50 2.38 7.38
N GLU A 113 -4.40 1.81 8.18
CA GLU A 113 -5.16 0.62 7.80
C GLU A 113 -6.19 0.90 6.70
N LEU A 114 -6.78 2.10 6.66
CA LEU A 114 -7.63 2.53 5.55
C LEU A 114 -6.85 2.55 4.22
N ASP A 115 -5.64 3.08 4.22
CA ASP A 115 -4.79 3.14 3.03
C ASP A 115 -4.37 1.76 2.57
N LYS A 116 -4.02 0.85 3.52
CA LYS A 116 -3.77 -0.56 3.21
C LYS A 116 -4.98 -1.24 2.61
N ALA A 117 -6.18 -1.03 3.16
CA ALA A 117 -7.42 -1.61 2.65
C ALA A 117 -7.70 -1.14 1.21
N ARG A 118 -7.56 0.17 0.94
CA ARG A 118 -7.70 0.75 -0.40
C ARG A 118 -6.66 0.23 -1.38
N ALA A 119 -5.40 0.15 -0.96
CA ALA A 119 -4.33 -0.39 -1.78
C ALA A 119 -4.54 -1.88 -2.10
N ALA A 120 -4.99 -2.67 -1.13
CA ALA A 120 -5.32 -4.08 -1.33
C ALA A 120 -6.46 -4.26 -2.33
N ILE A 121 -7.51 -3.43 -2.24
CA ILE A 121 -8.56 -3.39 -3.26
C ILE A 121 -7.93 -3.03 -4.61
N ALA A 122 -7.25 -1.89 -4.70
CA ALA A 122 -6.65 -1.32 -5.92
C ALA A 122 -5.75 -2.33 -6.67
N ALA A 123 -4.92 -3.08 -5.94
CA ALA A 123 -3.97 -4.04 -6.47
C ALA A 123 -4.60 -5.21 -7.24
N VAL A 124 -5.89 -5.50 -7.00
CA VAL A 124 -6.56 -6.59 -7.72
C VAL A 124 -6.87 -6.17 -9.15
N THR A 125 -6.34 -6.94 -10.09
CA THR A 125 -6.68 -6.84 -11.52
C THR A 125 -7.59 -8.01 -11.89
N ILE A 126 -8.71 -7.72 -12.54
CA ILE A 126 -9.64 -8.74 -13.03
C ILE A 126 -9.20 -9.15 -14.43
N ASP A 127 -8.27 -10.10 -14.49
CA ASP A 127 -7.70 -10.66 -15.71
C ASP A 127 -8.03 -12.15 -15.85
N GLY A 128 -7.53 -12.76 -16.93
CA GLY A 128 -7.69 -14.21 -17.17
C GLY A 128 -7.24 -15.07 -15.98
N PRO A 129 -5.99 -14.95 -15.50
CA PRO A 129 -5.53 -15.71 -14.33
C PRO A 129 -6.38 -15.53 -13.07
N PHE A 130 -6.87 -14.32 -12.79
CA PHE A 130 -7.77 -14.05 -11.69
C PHE A 130 -9.10 -14.80 -11.85
N VAL A 131 -9.72 -14.69 -13.03
CA VAL A 131 -11.01 -15.33 -13.33
C VAL A 131 -10.88 -16.85 -13.32
N ASP A 132 -9.81 -17.42 -13.89
CA ASP A 132 -9.57 -18.87 -13.90
C ASP A 132 -9.50 -19.45 -12.49
N LYS A 133 -8.68 -18.84 -11.61
CA LYS A 133 -8.63 -19.22 -10.19
C LYS A 133 -10.01 -19.13 -9.53
N LYS A 134 -10.82 -18.15 -9.91
CA LYS A 134 -12.17 -17.95 -9.36
C LYS A 134 -13.16 -18.98 -9.87
N VAL A 135 -13.10 -19.37 -11.15
CA VAL A 135 -13.86 -20.48 -11.75
C VAL A 135 -13.54 -21.79 -11.04
N GLN A 136 -12.26 -22.09 -10.81
CA GLN A 136 -11.85 -23.30 -10.10
C GLN A 136 -12.42 -23.36 -8.67
N ARG A 137 -12.35 -22.25 -7.92
CA ARG A 137 -12.97 -22.14 -6.59
C ARG A 137 -14.49 -22.32 -6.64
N ALA A 138 -15.17 -21.73 -7.63
CA ALA A 138 -16.61 -21.86 -7.80
C ALA A 138 -17.01 -23.30 -8.15
N GLY A 139 -16.32 -23.93 -9.10
CA GLY A 139 -16.53 -25.34 -9.47
C GLY A 139 -16.34 -26.29 -8.30
N ALA A 140 -15.29 -26.09 -7.48
CA ALA A 140 -15.05 -26.89 -6.28
C ALA A 140 -16.16 -26.74 -5.22
N ARG A 141 -16.81 -25.56 -5.13
CA ARG A 141 -17.97 -25.35 -4.26
C ARG A 141 -19.22 -26.02 -4.81
N ILE A 142 -19.49 -25.87 -6.11
CA ILE A 142 -20.62 -26.50 -6.80
C ILE A 142 -20.53 -28.02 -6.71
N GLY A 143 -19.33 -28.59 -6.84
CA GLY A 143 -19.10 -30.03 -6.75
C GLY A 143 -19.49 -30.66 -5.41
N LYS A 144 -19.62 -29.86 -4.35
CA LYS A 144 -20.04 -30.30 -3.00
C LYS A 144 -21.55 -30.17 -2.76
N LEU A 145 -22.30 -29.62 -3.72
CA LEU A 145 -23.74 -29.45 -3.60
C LEU A 145 -24.51 -30.71 -4.02
N PRO A 146 -25.76 -30.88 -3.55
CA PRO A 146 -26.65 -31.94 -4.01
C PRO A 146 -26.91 -31.88 -5.53
N ALA A 147 -27.24 -33.02 -6.14
CA ALA A 147 -27.24 -33.20 -7.59
C ALA A 147 -28.20 -32.27 -8.35
N ASP A 148 -29.36 -32.00 -7.76
CA ASP A 148 -30.38 -31.06 -8.24
C ASP A 148 -29.82 -29.64 -8.39
N ARG A 149 -29.15 -29.10 -7.36
CA ARG A 149 -28.54 -27.76 -7.41
C ARG A 149 -27.26 -27.73 -8.24
N LYS A 150 -26.54 -28.85 -8.29
CA LYS A 150 -25.28 -28.97 -9.03
C LYS A 150 -25.49 -28.79 -10.53
N ALA A 151 -26.53 -29.38 -11.11
CA ALA A 151 -26.81 -29.29 -12.55
C ALA A 151 -27.03 -27.83 -12.97
N ASP A 152 -27.93 -27.13 -12.28
CA ASP A 152 -28.28 -25.73 -12.57
C ASP A 152 -27.07 -24.77 -12.47
N LEU A 153 -26.26 -24.93 -11.42
CA LEU A 153 -25.08 -24.09 -11.21
C LEU A 153 -23.94 -24.45 -12.17
N SER A 154 -23.84 -25.71 -12.60
CA SER A 154 -22.87 -26.13 -13.61
C SER A 154 -23.21 -25.54 -14.98
N ALA A 155 -24.49 -25.47 -15.36
CA ALA A 155 -24.92 -24.81 -16.59
C ALA A 155 -24.53 -23.32 -16.59
N ARG A 156 -24.74 -22.62 -15.46
CA ARG A 156 -24.31 -21.22 -15.29
C ARG A 156 -22.79 -21.06 -15.37
N LEU A 157 -22.03 -22.04 -14.90
CA LEU A 157 -20.56 -22.03 -15.01
C LEU A 157 -20.09 -22.19 -16.46
N SER A 158 -20.82 -22.95 -17.30
CA SER A 158 -20.54 -23.02 -18.73
C SER A 158 -20.70 -21.67 -19.44
N GLU A 159 -21.70 -20.87 -19.06
CA GLU A 159 -21.85 -19.50 -19.58
C GLU A 159 -20.68 -18.59 -19.17
N VAL A 160 -20.13 -18.78 -17.97
CA VAL A 160 -18.92 -18.07 -17.53
C VAL A 160 -17.72 -18.43 -18.42
N LEU A 161 -17.58 -19.71 -18.78
CA LEU A 161 -16.48 -20.14 -19.65
C LEU A 161 -16.56 -19.49 -21.03
N ALA A 162 -17.77 -19.32 -21.60
CA ALA A 162 -17.95 -18.60 -22.86
C ALA A 162 -17.51 -17.12 -22.78
N LEU A 163 -17.81 -16.44 -21.66
CA LEU A 163 -17.33 -15.07 -21.42
C LEU A 163 -15.81 -15.03 -21.24
N TYR A 164 -15.25 -16.01 -20.54
CA TYR A 164 -13.81 -16.13 -20.30
C TYR A 164 -13.03 -16.31 -21.62
N THR A 165 -13.47 -17.21 -22.49
CA THR A 165 -12.82 -17.45 -23.79
C THR A 165 -12.96 -16.27 -24.74
N SER A 166 -13.99 -15.45 -24.57
CA SER A 166 -14.21 -14.20 -25.32
C SER A 166 -13.42 -13.01 -24.76
N GLY A 167 -12.63 -13.20 -23.69
CA GLY A 167 -11.85 -12.14 -23.05
C GLY A 167 -12.67 -11.18 -22.17
N GLU A 168 -13.94 -11.48 -21.91
CA GLU A 168 -14.86 -10.63 -21.14
C GLU A 168 -14.73 -10.87 -19.62
N TYR A 169 -13.53 -10.72 -19.08
CA TYR A 169 -13.18 -11.12 -17.70
C TYR A 169 -14.02 -10.44 -16.61
N VAL A 170 -14.38 -9.16 -16.79
CA VAL A 170 -15.23 -8.45 -15.82
C VAL A 170 -16.64 -9.02 -15.78
N LYS A 171 -17.23 -9.35 -16.94
CA LYS A 171 -18.57 -9.96 -17.02
C LYS A 171 -18.53 -11.39 -16.49
N ALA A 172 -17.49 -12.15 -16.83
CA ALA A 172 -17.25 -13.49 -16.30
C ALA A 172 -17.17 -13.46 -14.77
N ASN A 173 -16.39 -12.53 -14.21
CA ASN A 173 -16.26 -12.34 -12.76
C ASN A 173 -17.60 -12.00 -12.08
N ARG A 174 -18.41 -11.11 -12.66
CA ARG A 174 -19.75 -10.78 -12.14
C ARG A 174 -20.64 -12.03 -12.08
N LYS A 175 -20.70 -12.82 -13.15
CA LYS A 175 -21.48 -14.08 -13.16
C LYS A 175 -20.96 -15.08 -12.12
N ILE A 176 -19.65 -15.18 -11.92
CA ILE A 176 -19.10 -16.05 -10.87
C ILE A 176 -19.54 -15.55 -9.48
N ASN A 177 -19.57 -14.23 -9.23
CA ASN A 177 -20.08 -13.69 -7.97
C ASN A 177 -21.54 -14.06 -7.72
N GLU A 178 -22.38 -14.03 -8.76
CA GLU A 178 -23.79 -14.46 -8.67
C GLU A 178 -23.89 -15.95 -8.32
N ILE A 179 -23.13 -16.81 -9.00
CA ILE A 179 -23.04 -18.24 -8.70
C ILE A 179 -22.62 -18.48 -7.25
N VAL A 180 -21.58 -17.78 -6.78
CA VAL A 180 -21.10 -17.92 -5.39
C VAL A 180 -22.18 -17.49 -4.39
N LYS A 181 -22.91 -16.41 -4.64
CA LYS A 181 -24.03 -15.98 -3.76
C LYS A 181 -25.14 -17.03 -3.69
N LEU A 182 -25.49 -17.63 -4.83
CA LEU A 182 -26.47 -18.72 -4.89
C LEU A 182 -26.00 -19.96 -4.12
N THR A 183 -24.70 -20.29 -4.15
CA THR A 183 -24.16 -21.42 -3.38
C THR A 183 -24.19 -21.17 -1.86
N ALA A 184 -24.20 -19.90 -1.43
CA ALA A 184 -24.21 -19.53 -0.01
C ALA A 184 -25.63 -19.51 0.60
N THR A 185 -26.67 -19.44 -0.22
CA THR A 185 -28.06 -19.52 0.23
C THR A 185 -28.43 -21.00 0.46
N LYS A 186 -28.59 -21.37 1.74
CA LYS A 186 -29.00 -22.71 2.19
C LYS A 186 -30.49 -22.90 2.01
#